data_AF-A0A4S1GCA4-F1
#
_entry.id   AF-A0A4S1GCA4-F1
#
_cell.length_a   1.000
_cell.length_b   1.000
_cell.length_c   1.000
_cell.angle_alpha   90.00
_cell.angle_beta   90.00
_cell.angle_gamma   90.00
#
_symmetry.space_group_name_H-M   'P 1'
#
loop_
_entity.id
_entity.type
_entity.pdbx_description
1 polymer ?
#
loop_
_entity_poly.entity_id
_entity_poly.type
_entity_poly.pdbx_seq_one_letter_code
_entity_poly.pdbx_strand_id
1 'polypeptide(L)'
;EEHDPAYKQEYRVFYNARDMAVVRGHIGGFPVVLASSSPSVASRVNASQGRYTRAVLSSRFAEAALPDLKSIDMRRAPPARGGFLSPLLLEQMQRTLERREQSLLFLNRRGYAPLTLCRVCGHRFGCPVCSAWLV
;
A
#
# COMPACT_ATOMS: atom_id res chain seq x y z
N GLU A 1 4.10 -2.79 14.11
CA GLU A 1 3.97 -2.33 12.71
C GLU A 1 5.26 -1.67 12.23
N GLU A 2 6.33 -2.45 12.04
CA GLU A 2 7.65 -1.90 11.68
C GLU A 2 7.68 -1.09 10.37
N HIS A 3 6.71 -1.31 9.47
CA HIS A 3 6.60 -0.59 8.21
C HIS A 3 6.02 0.82 8.35
N ASP A 4 5.53 1.20 9.52
CA ASP A 4 4.81 2.46 9.71
C ASP A 4 5.73 3.67 9.42
N PRO A 5 5.33 4.57 8.48
CA PRO A 5 6.08 5.79 8.19
C PRO A 5 6.28 6.70 9.41
N ALA A 6 5.47 6.59 10.47
CA ALA A 6 5.61 7.37 11.70
C ALA A 6 6.97 7.17 12.39
N TYR A 7 7.67 6.06 12.12
CA TYR A 7 9.03 5.85 12.62
C TYR A 7 10.10 6.69 11.91
N LYS A 8 9.75 7.38 10.81
CA LYS A 8 10.66 8.26 10.08
C LYS A 8 10.47 9.70 10.54
N GLN A 9 11.49 10.26 11.18
CA GLN A 9 11.53 11.70 11.46
C GLN A 9 12.23 12.44 10.32
N GLU A 10 11.53 13.41 9.75
CA GLU A 10 12.05 14.26 8.66
C GLU A 10 12.15 15.74 9.07
N TYR A 11 11.97 16.04 10.36
CA TYR A 11 12.10 17.39 10.91
C TYR A 11 13.27 17.48 11.89
N ARG A 12 14.09 18.53 11.72
CA ARG A 12 15.36 18.77 12.43
C ARG A 12 16.37 17.64 12.22
N VAL A 13 16.29 16.60 13.05
CA VAL A 13 17.21 15.46 13.02
C VAL A 13 16.53 14.34 12.26
N PHE A 14 17.12 13.98 11.14
CA PHE A 14 16.64 12.92 10.27
C PHE A 14 17.09 11.57 10.82
N TYR A 15 16.13 10.73 11.19
CA TYR A 15 16.41 9.36 11.59
C TYR A 15 15.21 8.46 11.32
N ASN A 16 15.46 7.16 11.31
CA ASN A 16 14.44 6.13 11.28
C ASN A 16 14.51 5.33 12.59
N ALA A 17 13.49 5.45 13.44
CA ALA A 17 13.45 4.82 14.75
C ALA A 17 13.56 3.28 14.68
N ARG A 18 13.03 2.65 13.63
CA ARG A 18 13.19 1.20 13.39
C ARG A 18 14.67 0.84 13.24
N ASP A 19 15.37 1.59 12.39
CA ASP A 19 16.79 1.32 12.12
C ASP A 19 17.64 1.64 13.35
N MET A 20 17.31 2.71 14.08
CA MET A 20 17.94 3.04 15.36
C MET A 20 17.73 1.94 16.41
N ALA A 21 16.54 1.32 16.45
CA ALA A 21 16.27 0.20 17.35
C ALA A 21 17.13 -1.02 17.02
N VAL A 22 17.30 -1.36 15.73
CA VAL A 22 18.19 -2.46 15.30
C VAL A 22 19.63 -2.19 15.70
N VAL A 23 20.14 -0.98 15.44
CA VAL A 23 21.50 -0.57 15.86
C VAL A 23 21.65 -0.64 17.37
N ARG A 24 20.65 -0.15 18.12
CA ARG A 24 20.67 -0.16 19.59
C ARG A 24 20.70 -1.59 20.14
N GLY A 25 19.91 -2.50 19.57
CA GLY A 25 19.92 -3.92 19.95
C GLY A 25 21.26 -4.59 19.66
N HIS A 26 21.87 -4.27 18.52
CA HIS A 26 23.21 -4.75 18.19
C HIS A 26 24.27 -4.27 19.19
N ILE A 27 24.32 -2.97 19.49
CA ILE A 27 25.25 -2.38 20.47
C ILE A 27 25.02 -2.96 21.88
N GLY A 28 23.75 -3.14 22.26
CA GLY A 28 23.38 -3.63 23.58
C GLY A 28 23.42 -5.16 23.74
N GLY A 29 23.69 -5.91 22.67
CA GLY A 29 23.72 -7.37 22.71
C GLY A 29 22.37 -8.03 23.01
N PHE A 30 21.25 -7.38 22.66
CA PHE A 30 19.90 -7.91 22.92
C PHE A 30 19.05 -8.02 21.64
N PRO A 31 18.11 -8.98 21.58
CA PRO A 31 17.30 -9.19 20.39
C PRO A 31 16.30 -8.04 20.16
N VAL A 32 16.04 -7.75 18.89
CA VAL A 32 15.03 -6.79 18.45
C VAL A 32 14.02 -7.51 17.59
N VAL A 33 12.73 -7.36 17.91
CA VAL A 33 11.64 -7.99 17.16
C VAL A 33 10.94 -6.94 16.31
N LEU A 34 11.04 -7.08 14.99
CA LEU A 34 10.32 -6.26 14.02
C LEU A 34 9.02 -6.96 13.62
N ALA A 35 7.89 -6.54 14.20
CA ALA A 35 6.58 -7.14 13.95
C ALA A 35 5.77 -6.33 12.92
N SER A 36 5.26 -7.01 11.89
CA SER A 36 4.27 -6.45 10.98
C SER A 36 3.50 -7.50 10.17
N SER A 37 2.24 -7.19 9.88
CA SER A 37 1.38 -7.90 8.92
C SER A 37 1.73 -7.59 7.45
N SER A 38 2.33 -6.43 7.18
CA SER A 38 2.82 -5.99 5.87
C SER A 38 4.27 -5.46 5.99
N PRO A 39 5.27 -6.34 6.13
CA PRO A 39 6.65 -5.94 6.32
C PRO A 39 7.16 -5.00 5.23
N SER A 40 7.95 -4.02 5.62
CA SER A 40 8.66 -3.12 4.72
C SER A 40 9.58 -3.92 3.79
N VAL A 41 9.79 -3.40 2.58
CA VAL A 41 10.67 -4.05 1.59
C VAL A 41 12.07 -4.24 2.17
N ALA A 42 12.60 -3.24 2.89
CA ALA A 42 13.90 -3.30 3.53
C ALA A 42 14.00 -4.44 4.56
N SER A 43 13.01 -4.59 5.44
CA SER A 43 12.99 -5.68 6.43
C SER A 43 12.88 -7.05 5.75
N ARG A 44 12.08 -7.15 4.66
CA ARG A 44 11.97 -8.38 3.88
C ARG A 44 13.28 -8.76 3.17
N VAL A 45 14.01 -7.79 2.63
CA VAL A 45 15.32 -8.01 1.99
C VAL A 45 16.38 -8.43 3.01
N ASN A 46 16.44 -7.78 4.18
CA ASN A 46 17.39 -8.19 5.23
C ASN A 46 17.11 -9.62 5.71
N ALA A 47 15.84 -10.01 5.82
CA ALA A 47 15.47 -11.38 6.12
C ALA A 47 15.88 -12.36 5.01
N SER A 48 15.64 -12.02 3.73
CA SER A 48 16.03 -12.89 2.60
C SER A 48 17.54 -13.03 2.45
N GLN A 49 18.31 -12.03 2.89
CA GLN A 49 19.77 -12.05 2.92
C GLN A 49 20.35 -12.74 4.18
N GLY A 50 19.50 -13.25 5.08
CA GLY A 50 19.93 -13.90 6.32
C GLY A 50 20.43 -12.95 7.41
N ARG A 51 20.29 -11.63 7.24
CA ARG A 51 20.64 -10.65 8.28
C ARG A 51 19.61 -10.66 9.42
N TYR A 52 18.33 -10.91 9.10
CA TYR A 52 17.25 -11.07 10.07
C TYR A 52 16.67 -12.48 10.00
N THR A 53 16.29 -13.02 11.16
CA THR A 53 15.52 -14.27 11.21
C THR A 53 14.04 -13.96 10.98
N ARG A 54 13.40 -14.66 10.02
CA ARG A 54 11.98 -14.50 9.72
C ARG A 54 11.14 -15.52 10.48
N ALA A 55 10.33 -15.05 11.44
CA ALA A 55 9.27 -15.83 12.06
C ALA A 55 7.92 -15.53 11.37
N VAL A 56 7.15 -16.56 11.03
CA VAL A 56 5.87 -16.42 10.32
C VAL A 56 4.74 -17.02 11.17
N LEU A 57 3.68 -16.24 11.38
CA LEU A 57 2.42 -16.73 11.91
C LEU A 57 1.48 -16.96 10.72
N SER A 58 1.25 -18.23 10.36
CA SER A 58 0.49 -18.60 9.15
C SER A 58 -1.03 -18.53 9.34
N SER A 59 -1.51 -18.64 10.58
CA SER A 59 -2.93 -18.59 10.92
C SER A 59 -3.38 -17.19 11.30
N ARG A 60 -4.59 -16.81 10.86
CA ARG A 60 -5.26 -15.59 11.32
C ARG A 60 -5.88 -15.83 12.70
N PHE A 61 -5.91 -14.78 13.51
CA PHE A 61 -6.67 -14.79 14.75
C PHE A 61 -8.15 -15.10 14.44
N ALA A 62 -8.74 -16.02 15.20
CA ALA A 62 -10.15 -16.42 15.11
C ALA A 62 -10.62 -16.87 13.71
N GLU A 63 -9.74 -17.46 12.90
CA GLU A 63 -10.07 -17.96 11.54
C GLU A 63 -10.73 -16.92 10.62
N ALA A 64 -10.44 -15.63 10.84
CA ALA A 64 -11.06 -14.55 10.09
C ALA A 64 -10.88 -14.74 8.57
N ALA A 65 -12.01 -14.85 7.87
CA ALA A 65 -12.04 -15.02 6.42
C ALA A 65 -11.50 -13.78 5.69
N LEU A 66 -10.92 -14.01 4.51
CA LEU A 66 -10.54 -12.93 3.60
C LEU A 66 -11.81 -12.35 2.96
N PRO A 67 -11.84 -11.02 2.68
CA PRO A 67 -12.92 -10.43 1.91
C PRO A 67 -12.93 -10.97 0.47
N ASP A 68 -14.10 -11.00 -0.14
CA ASP A 68 -14.22 -11.21 -1.59
C ASP A 68 -13.70 -9.97 -2.33
N LEU A 69 -12.78 -10.17 -3.26
CA LEU A 69 -12.10 -9.10 -4.00
C LEU A 69 -12.48 -9.16 -5.47
N LYS A 70 -12.96 -8.03 -6.00
CA LYS A 70 -13.30 -7.89 -7.43
C LYS A 70 -12.59 -6.68 -8.02
N SER A 71 -11.96 -6.89 -9.18
CA SER A 71 -11.38 -5.81 -9.98
C SER A 71 -12.39 -5.27 -10.98
N ILE A 72 -12.46 -3.95 -11.13
CA ILE A 72 -13.25 -3.30 -12.18
C ILE A 72 -12.30 -2.84 -13.30
N ASP A 73 -12.52 -3.34 -14.52
CA ASP A 73 -11.83 -2.81 -15.69
C ASP A 73 -12.49 -1.49 -16.12
N MET A 74 -11.81 -0.37 -15.82
CA MET A 74 -12.29 0.99 -16.11
C MET A 74 -12.43 1.27 -17.61
N ARG A 75 -11.86 0.45 -18.50
CA ARG A 75 -12.04 0.56 -19.97
C ARG A 75 -13.38 -0.01 -20.41
N ARG A 76 -13.87 -1.02 -19.70
CA ARG A 76 -15.15 -1.71 -19.99
C ARG A 76 -16.34 -1.05 -19.29
N ALA A 77 -16.10 -0.49 -18.11
CA ALA A 77 -17.11 0.22 -17.33
C ALA A 77 -16.62 1.64 -16.99
N PRO A 78 -16.41 2.51 -18.00
CA PRO A 78 -15.90 3.85 -17.78
C PRO A 78 -16.90 4.70 -16.98
N PRO A 79 -16.41 5.69 -16.22
CA PRO A 79 -17.28 6.66 -15.56
C PRO A 79 -18.18 7.40 -16.56
N ALA A 80 -19.37 7.79 -16.10
CA ALA A 80 -20.21 8.72 -16.85
C ALA A 80 -19.48 10.06 -17.09
N ARG A 81 -19.92 10.81 -18.11
CA ARG A 81 -19.33 12.12 -18.43
C ARG A 81 -19.40 13.04 -17.20
N GLY A 82 -18.25 13.58 -16.79
CA GLY A 82 -18.13 14.43 -15.58
C GLY A 82 -17.95 13.65 -14.27
N GLY A 83 -18.00 12.32 -14.29
CA GLY A 83 -17.76 11.46 -13.12
C GLY A 83 -16.35 10.86 -13.08
N PHE A 84 -16.00 10.31 -11.92
CA PHE A 84 -14.71 9.63 -11.68
C PHE A 84 -14.85 8.14 -11.35
N LEU A 85 -16.05 7.71 -10.92
CA LEU A 85 -16.30 6.35 -10.45
C LEU A 85 -17.01 5.52 -11.53
N SER A 86 -16.69 4.23 -11.59
CA SER A 86 -17.38 3.29 -12.47
C SER A 86 -18.85 3.14 -12.05
N PRO A 87 -19.80 3.01 -12.99
CA PRO A 87 -21.19 2.71 -12.67
C PRO A 87 -21.36 1.46 -11.79
N LEU A 88 -20.52 0.44 -12.01
CA LEU A 88 -20.51 -0.79 -11.20
C LEU A 88 -20.15 -0.51 -9.74
N LEU A 89 -19.19 0.39 -9.49
CA LEU A 89 -18.80 0.76 -8.13
C LEU A 89 -19.91 1.56 -7.45
N LEU A 90 -20.53 2.50 -8.18
CA LEU A 90 -21.65 3.30 -7.68
C LEU A 90 -22.82 2.41 -7.24
N GLU A 91 -23.17 1.40 -8.04
CA GLU A 91 -24.21 0.42 -7.68
C GLU A 91 -23.89 -0.35 -6.40
N GLN A 92 -22.66 -0.84 -6.25
CA GLN A 92 -22.26 -1.56 -5.03
C GLN A 92 -22.21 -0.65 -3.79
N MET A 93 -21.81 0.61 -3.96
CA MET A 93 -21.86 1.60 -2.90
C MET A 93 -23.30 1.88 -2.47
N GLN A 94 -24.22 2.05 -3.43
CA GLN A 94 -25.64 2.25 -3.15
C GLN A 94 -26.22 1.08 -2.35
N ARG A 95 -25.97 -0.17 -2.78
CA ARG A 95 -26.42 -1.37 -2.04
C ARG A 95 -25.86 -1.42 -0.61
N THR A 96 -24.62 -0.99 -0.41
CA THR A 96 -23.99 -0.90 0.91
C THR A 96 -24.70 0.13 1.79
N LEU A 97 -25.01 1.30 1.25
CA LEU A 97 -25.74 2.35 1.97
C LEU A 97 -27.20 1.96 2.27
N GLU A 98 -27.86 1.24 1.36
CA GLU A 98 -29.23 0.70 1.57
C GLU A 98 -29.27 -0.29 2.75
N ARG A 99 -28.19 -1.03 2.99
CA ARG A 99 -28.00 -1.88 4.19
C ARG A 99 -27.63 -1.09 5.45
N ARG A 100 -27.57 0.24 5.39
CA ARG A 100 -27.08 1.14 6.46
C ARG A 100 -25.64 0.87 6.89
N GLU A 101 -24.82 0.38 5.96
CA GLU A 101 -23.39 0.17 6.14
C GLU A 101 -22.59 1.35 5.57
N GLN A 102 -21.28 1.36 5.82
CA GLN A 102 -20.37 2.40 5.34
C GLN A 102 -19.50 1.90 4.18
N SER A 103 -19.33 2.74 3.15
CA SER A 103 -18.30 2.56 2.13
C SER A 103 -17.09 3.46 2.42
N LEU A 104 -15.89 2.89 2.38
CA LEU A 104 -14.64 3.65 2.52
C LEU A 104 -13.92 3.70 1.18
N LEU A 105 -13.66 4.92 0.68
CA LEU A 105 -12.93 5.15 -0.56
C LEU A 105 -11.51 5.61 -0.26
N PHE A 106 -10.52 4.86 -0.74
CA PHE A 106 -9.12 5.23 -0.65
C PHE A 106 -8.67 5.94 -1.92
N LEU A 107 -8.10 7.13 -1.76
CA LEU A 107 -7.55 7.93 -2.85
C LEU A 107 -6.05 8.15 -2.64
N ASN A 108 -5.35 8.50 -3.72
CA ASN A 108 -3.96 8.92 -3.62
C ASN A 108 -3.82 10.14 -2.68
N ARG A 109 -2.65 10.26 -2.04
CA ARG A 109 -2.32 11.43 -1.21
C ARG A 109 -2.42 12.71 -2.04
N ARG A 110 -2.80 13.81 -1.41
CA ARG A 110 -2.82 15.14 -2.04
C ARG A 110 -1.42 15.47 -2.59
N GLY A 111 -1.37 16.05 -3.79
CA GLY A 111 -0.11 16.38 -4.46
C GLY A 111 0.51 15.20 -5.23
N TYR A 112 -0.22 14.10 -5.40
CA TYR A 112 0.21 13.01 -6.26
C TYR A 112 0.32 13.46 -7.72
N ALA A 113 1.48 13.21 -8.34
CA ALA A 113 1.71 13.49 -9.75
C ALA A 113 0.96 12.46 -10.62
N PRO A 114 -0.04 12.88 -11.42
CA PRO A 114 -0.91 11.94 -12.13
C PRO A 114 -0.19 11.32 -13.33
N LEU A 115 -0.34 10.02 -13.54
CA LEU A 115 0.15 9.38 -14.77
C LEU A 115 -0.71 9.77 -15.97
N THR A 116 -0.06 10.03 -17.11
CA THR A 116 -0.77 10.21 -18.38
C THR A 116 -1.16 8.85 -18.95
N LEU A 117 -2.48 8.59 -19.05
CA LEU A 117 -3.07 7.31 -19.45
C LEU A 117 -4.13 7.50 -20.55
N CYS A 118 -4.07 6.68 -21.60
CA CYS A 118 -5.17 6.58 -22.55
C CYS A 118 -6.36 5.83 -21.91
N ARG A 119 -7.49 6.52 -21.74
CA ARG A 119 -8.69 5.94 -21.09
C ARG A 119 -9.39 4.84 -21.90
N VAL A 120 -9.12 4.76 -23.20
CA VAL A 120 -9.75 3.77 -24.09
C VAL A 120 -9.00 2.44 -24.05
N CYS A 121 -7.67 2.46 -24.28
CA CYS A 121 -6.88 1.23 -24.38
C CYS A 121 -6.05 0.92 -23.13
N GLY A 122 -5.83 1.89 -22.24
CA GLY A 122 -4.98 1.76 -21.06
C GLY A 122 -3.48 1.99 -21.34
N HIS A 123 -3.13 2.50 -22.52
CA HIS A 123 -1.74 2.82 -22.84
C HIS A 123 -1.18 3.87 -21.87
N ARG A 124 0.04 3.61 -21.40
CA ARG A 124 0.80 4.49 -20.50
C ARG A 124 1.88 5.18 -21.30
N PHE A 125 1.90 6.51 -21.27
CA PHE A 125 2.91 7.26 -22.01
C PHE A 125 4.22 7.26 -21.25
N GLY A 126 5.30 6.84 -21.91
CA GLY A 126 6.64 6.71 -21.31
C GLY A 126 7.62 7.78 -21.80
N CYS A 127 8.70 7.96 -21.04
CA CYS A 127 9.85 8.74 -21.48
C CYS A 127 10.55 8.02 -22.65
N PRO A 128 10.95 8.73 -23.73
CA PRO A 128 11.68 8.10 -24.84
C PRO A 128 13.13 7.73 -24.49
N VAL A 129 13.67 8.24 -23.37
CA VAL A 129 15.09 8.08 -22.99
C VAL A 129 15.29 7.09 -21.84
N CYS A 130 14.25 6.78 -21.06
CA CYS A 130 14.36 5.85 -19.93
C CYS A 130 13.03 5.12 -19.65
N SER A 131 13.03 4.18 -18.71
CA SER A 131 11.85 3.39 -18.33
C SER A 131 10.84 4.14 -17.43
N ALA A 132 10.99 5.46 -17.27
CA ALA A 132 10.07 6.28 -16.49
C ALA A 132 8.77 6.56 -17.27
N TRP A 133 7.67 6.74 -16.53
CA TRP A 133 6.38 7.14 -17.10
C TRP A 133 6.23 8.66 -17.09
N LEU A 134 5.49 9.20 -18.06
CA LEU A 134 5.12 10.60 -18.10
C LEU A 134 4.04 10.88 -17.04
N VAL A 135 4.36 11.86 -16.18
CA VAL A 135 3.50 12.45 -15.16
C VAL A 135 3.09 13.86 -15.54
#